data_AF-A0A6M2A8K9-F1
#
_entry.id   AF-A0A6M2A8K9-F1
#
_cell.length_a   1.000
_cell.length_b   1.000
_cell.length_c   1.000
_cell.angle_alpha   90.00
_cell.angle_beta   90.00
_cell.angle_gamma   90.00
#
_symmetry.space_group_name_H-M   'P 1'
#
loop_
_entity.id
_entity.type
_entity.pdbx_description
1 polymer ?
#
loop_
_entity_poly.entity_id
_entity_poly.type
_entity_poly.pdbx_seq_one_letter_code
_entity_poly.pdbx_strand_id
1 'polypeptide(L)' 'MGEGAKHGKSGRRVKVQKIRNEEGGCYIVISCGKPAADGKMQVEMSYEGDPTLASYLLENAQGFIDFEADGFSN' A
#
# COMPACT_ATOMS: atom_id res chain seq x y z
N MET A 1 0.92 40.88 9.24
CA MET A 1 2.00 39.90 9.46
C MET A 1 1.39 38.49 9.55
N GLY A 2 1.53 37.71 8.48
CA GLY A 2 1.56 36.23 8.46
C GLY A 2 0.30 35.42 8.76
N GLU A 3 -0.63 35.32 7.80
CA GLU A 3 -1.56 34.18 7.73
C GLU A 3 -0.79 32.90 7.32
N GLY A 4 -0.71 31.93 8.24
CA GLY A 4 -0.14 30.60 7.97
C GLY A 4 -1.19 29.67 7.34
N ALA A 5 -1.21 29.59 6.02
CA ALA A 5 -2.07 28.70 5.25
C ALA A 5 -1.83 27.21 5.60
N LYS A 6 -2.79 26.60 6.31
CA LYS A 6 -2.82 25.15 6.56
C LYS A 6 -3.13 24.40 5.26
N HIS A 7 -2.11 23.98 4.53
CA HIS A 7 -2.25 23.05 3.41
C HIS A 7 -2.57 21.64 3.92
N GLY A 8 -3.85 21.39 4.23
CA GLY A 8 -4.37 20.04 4.40
C GLY A 8 -4.54 19.37 3.04
N LYS A 9 -3.54 18.60 2.59
CA LYS A 9 -3.68 17.75 1.39
C LYS A 9 -4.77 16.71 1.69
N SER A 10 -5.96 16.93 1.12
CA SER A 10 -7.12 16.06 1.20
C SER A 10 -6.80 14.73 0.51
N GLY A 11 -6.33 13.75 1.29
CA GLY A 11 -6.17 12.38 0.80
C GLY A 11 -7.52 11.81 0.42
N ARG A 12 -7.67 11.36 -0.83
CA ARG A 12 -8.89 10.68 -1.30
C ARG A 12 -9.02 9.38 -0.50
N ARG A 13 -9.92 9.36 0.49
CA ARG A 13 -10.25 8.15 1.24
C ARG A 13 -11.00 7.22 0.30
N VAL A 14 -10.28 6.27 -0.31
CA VAL A 14 -10.91 5.16 -1.00
C VAL A 14 -11.52 4.28 0.09
N LYS A 15 -12.85 4.17 0.11
CA LYS A 15 -13.51 3.18 0.97
C LYS A 15 -13.21 1.82 0.33
N VAL A 16 -12.29 1.07 0.92
CA VAL A 16 -12.13 -0.36 0.60
C VAL A 16 -13.41 -1.02 1.12
N GLN A 17 -14.36 -1.24 0.20
CA GLN A 17 -15.58 -1.93 0.52
C GLN A 17 -15.20 -3.39 0.75
N LYS A 18 -15.41 -3.89 1.97
CA LYS A 18 -15.18 -5.29 2.32
C LYS A 18 -16.03 -6.14 1.37
N ILE A 19 -15.39 -6.75 0.38
CA ILE A 19 -16.06 -7.65 -0.56
C ILE A 19 -16.60 -8.79 0.30
N ARG A 20 -17.91 -9.00 0.31
CA ARG A 20 -18.50 -10.11 1.05
C ARG A 20 -17.93 -11.40 0.47
N ASN A 21 -17.32 -12.23 1.32
CA ASN A 21 -16.71 -13.53 1.00
C ASN A 21 -17.68 -14.58 0.41
N GLU A 22 -18.89 -14.21 0.05
CA GLU A 22 -19.88 -15.10 -0.54
C GLU A 22 -19.46 -15.56 -1.96
N GLU A 23 -18.49 -14.88 -2.60
CA GLU A 23 -18.00 -15.19 -3.96
C GLU A 23 -16.48 -15.39 -4.09
N GLY A 24 -15.73 -15.54 -2.98
CA GLY A 24 -14.33 -16.04 -3.02
C GLY A 24 -13.28 -15.07 -3.59
N GLY A 25 -13.14 -13.87 -3.02
CA GLY A 25 -12.04 -12.95 -3.36
C GLY A 25 -10.81 -13.16 -2.48
N CYS A 26 -9.60 -13.19 -3.09
CA CYS A 26 -8.34 -12.99 -2.38
C CYS A 26 -7.89 -11.54 -2.57
N TYR A 27 -7.57 -10.86 -1.48
CA TYR A 27 -7.12 -9.48 -1.54
C TYR A 27 -6.00 -9.19 -0.55
N ILE A 28 -5.17 -8.21 -0.93
CA ILE A 28 -4.05 -7.71 -0.15
C ILE A 28 -4.24 -6.21 -0.01
N VAL A 29 -4.22 -5.71 1.23
CA VAL A 29 -4.25 -4.28 1.54
C VAL A 29 -2.91 -3.88 2.12
N ILE A 30 -2.23 -2.95 1.44
CA ILE A 30 -1.01 -2.30 1.93
C ILE A 30 -1.38 -0.86 2.29
N SER A 31 -1.18 -0.51 3.56
CA SER A 31 -1.44 0.82 4.09
C SER A 31 -0.14 1.49 4.47
N CYS A 32 0.13 2.66 3.90
CA CYS A 32 1.30 3.45 4.20
C CYS A 32 0.89 4.68 5.04
N GLY A 33 1.49 4.81 6.21
CA GLY A 33 1.40 6.01 7.03
C GLY A 33 2.17 7.17 6.42
N LYS A 34 2.07 8.35 7.06
CA LYS A 34 2.94 9.47 6.68
C LYS A 34 4.39 9.12 7.01
N PRO A 35 5.37 9.48 6.15
CA PRO A 35 6.77 9.37 6.52
C PRO A 35 7.04 10.26 7.75
N ALA A 36 7.77 9.71 8.71
CA ALA A 36 8.27 10.41 9.87
C ALA A 36 9.46 11.32 9.47
N ALA A 37 9.86 12.20 10.39
CA ALA A 37 10.94 13.15 10.15
C ALA A 37 12.31 12.49 9.87
N ASP A 38 12.49 11.24 10.29
CA ASP A 38 13.67 10.42 10.01
C ASP A 38 13.59 9.69 8.65
N GLY A 39 12.55 9.96 7.87
CA GLY A 39 12.30 9.32 6.57
C GLY A 39 11.68 7.93 6.66
N LYS A 40 11.47 7.38 7.86
CA LYS A 40 10.84 6.06 8.01
C LYS A 40 9.34 6.17 7.79
N MET A 41 8.77 5.15 7.17
CA MET A 41 7.33 5.06 6.93
C MET A 41 6.78 3.84 7.66
N GLN A 42 5.70 4.04 8.41
CA GLN A 42 4.92 2.93 8.96
C GLN A 42 4.16 2.28 7.82
N VAL A 43 4.39 0.99 7.59
CA VAL A 43 3.69 0.19 6.58
C VAL A 43 2.97 -0.94 7.31
N GLU A 44 1.67 -1.04 7.07
CA GLU A 44 0.83 -2.12 7.59
C GLU A 44 0.26 -2.92 6.41
N MET A 45 0.21 -4.23 6.59
CA MET A 45 -0.21 -5.15 5.56
C MET A 45 -1.23 -6.14 6.10
N SER A 46 -2.32 -6.34 5.37
CA SER A 46 -3.36 -7.29 5.72
C SER A 46 -3.80 -8.05 4.48
N TYR A 47 -4.10 -9.33 4.65
CA TYR A 47 -4.59 -10.20 3.58
C TYR A 47 -5.82 -10.96 4.06
N GLU A 48 -6.72 -11.26 3.13
CA GLU A 48 -7.88 -12.13 3.34
C GLU A 48 -8.11 -12.97 2.08
N GLY A 49 -8.61 -14.19 2.26
CA GLY A 49 -8.76 -15.19 1.20
C GLY A 49 -7.75 -16.33 1.33
N ASP A 50 -7.44 -16.98 0.21
CA ASP A 50 -6.52 -18.12 0.17
C ASP A 50 -5.06 -17.67 0.41
N PRO A 51 -4.36 -18.23 1.43
CA PRO A 51 -2.98 -17.86 1.74
C PRO A 51 -1.99 -18.17 0.63
N THR A 52 -2.20 -19.25 -0.15
CA THR A 52 -1.30 -19.65 -1.24
C THR A 52 -1.35 -18.64 -2.37
N LEU A 53 -2.57 -18.23 -2.74
CA LEU A 53 -2.78 -17.20 -3.75
C LEU A 53 -2.24 -15.83 -3.28
N ALA A 54 -2.45 -15.47 -2.02
CA ALA A 54 -1.89 -14.24 -1.46
C ALA A 54 -0.35 -14.25 -1.54
N SER A 55 0.30 -15.34 -1.12
CA SER A 55 1.77 -15.47 -1.22
C SER A 55 2.26 -15.39 -2.66
N TYR A 56 1.59 -16.07 -3.60
CA TYR A 56 1.93 -16.00 -5.02
C TYR A 56 1.86 -14.55 -5.54
N LEU A 57 0.80 -13.82 -5.23
CA LEU A 57 0.67 -12.42 -5.67
C LEU A 57 1.78 -11.53 -5.08
N LEU A 58 2.16 -11.76 -3.82
CA LEU A 58 3.21 -11.00 -3.15
C LEU A 58 4.60 -11.27 -3.71
N GLU A 59 4.95 -12.54 -3.90
CA GLU A 59 6.26 -12.93 -4.45
C GLU A 59 6.45 -12.38 -5.86
N ASN A 60 5.41 -12.44 -6.70
CA ASN A 60 5.48 -11.87 -8.05
C ASN A 60 5.58 -10.34 -8.04
N ALA A 61 4.84 -9.66 -7.15
CA ALA A 61 4.93 -8.20 -7.02
C ALA A 61 6.32 -7.76 -6.53
N GLN A 62 6.89 -8.47 -5.56
CA GLN A 62 8.25 -8.25 -5.06
C GLN A 62 9.27 -8.36 -6.20
N GLY A 63 9.22 -9.45 -6.98
CA GLY A 63 10.14 -9.66 -8.09
C GLY A 63 10.06 -8.57 -9.17
N PHE A 64 8.88 -8.01 -9.41
CA PHE A 64 8.72 -6.87 -10.33
C PHE A 64 9.35 -5.59 -9.78
N ILE A 65 9.13 -5.29 -8.50
CA ILE A 65 9.69 -4.10 -7.83
C ILE A 65 11.22 -4.16 -7.83
N ASP A 66 11.79 -5.32 -7.51
CA ASP A 66 13.24 -5.51 -7.48
C ASP A 66 13.85 -5.31 -8.88
N PHE A 67 13.21 -5.86 -9.92
CA PHE A 67 13.62 -5.65 -11.31
C PHE A 67 13.57 -4.17 -11.74
N GLU A 68 12.52 -3.43 -11.38
CA GLU A 68 12.45 -1.99 -11.68
C GLU A 68 13.47 -1.19 -10.87
N ALA A 69 13.68 -1.51 -9.59
CA ALA A 69 14.64 -0.82 -8.74
C ALA A 69 16.08 -0.94 -9.26
N ASP A 70 16.45 -2.11 -9.80
CA ASP A 70 17.75 -2.33 -10.43
C ASP A 70 17.90 -1.60 -11.76
N GLY A 71 16.79 -1.30 -12.46
CA GLY A 71 16.76 -0.55 -13.73
C GLY A 71 16.98 0.96 -13.60
N PHE A 72 16.93 1.54 -12.39
CA PHE A 72 17.21 2.96 -12.13
C PHE A 72 18.68 3.27 -11.82
N SER A 73 19.57 2.26 -11.87
CA SER A 73 21.01 2.45 -11.77
C SER A 73 21.63 2.71 -13.15
N ASN A 74 21.40 3.89 -13.73
CA ASN A 74 22.19 4.39 -14.87
C ASN A 74 22.42 5.90 -14.73
#